data_AF-A0A5N5TG33-F1
#
_entry.id   AF-A0A5N5TG33-F1
#
_cell.length_a   1.000
_cell.length_b   1.000
_cell.length_c   1.000
_cell.angle_alpha   90.00
_cell.angle_beta   90.00
_cell.angle_gamma   90.00
#
_symmetry.space_group_name_H-M   'P 1'
#
loop_
_entity.id
_entity.type
_entity.pdbx_description
1 polymer ?
#
loop_
_entity_poly.entity_id
_entity_poly.type
_entity_poly.pdbx_seq_one_letter_code
_entity_poly.pdbx_strand_id
1 'polypeptide(L)'
;MDKSREQVVESCKFLIKDDMVILTHSRSRNVLATMIKAAQQGKHFKVYVTEAQPLCEGKRMFSDLRKYNIPCTLILDSAISYIIEKIDAVLLGAEGVCENGGIINRIGTCNVATIANLKNKPVYVLVESFKFIRLIPLNNSSIPKEYLVSANF
;
A
#
# COMPACT_ATOMS: atom_id res chain seq x y z
N MET A 1 -3.42 10.52 17.63
CA MET A 1 -3.04 10.21 16.23
C MET A 1 -2.87 11.55 15.52
N ASP A 2 -1.95 11.68 14.56
CA ASP A 2 -1.80 12.94 13.81
C ASP A 2 -3.12 13.25 13.07
N LYS A 3 -3.70 14.44 13.28
CA LYS A 3 -5.01 14.84 12.69
C LYS A 3 -5.09 14.56 11.17
N SER A 4 -3.99 14.71 10.45
CA SER A 4 -3.91 14.45 9.00
C SER A 4 -4.20 12.99 8.63
N ARG A 5 -3.79 12.03 9.47
CA ARG A 5 -4.06 10.61 9.23
C ARG A 5 -5.52 10.27 9.41
N GLU A 6 -6.15 10.83 10.44
CA GLU A 6 -7.58 10.65 10.68
C GLU A 6 -8.40 11.18 9.50
N GLN A 7 -8.01 12.32 8.94
CA GLN A 7 -8.63 12.86 7.72
C GLN A 7 -8.49 11.93 6.52
N VAL A 8 -7.30 11.36 6.28
CA VAL A 8 -7.08 10.38 5.20
C VAL A 8 -7.97 9.15 5.41
N VAL A 9 -7.99 8.59 6.62
CA VAL A 9 -8.79 7.40 6.95
C VAL A 9 -10.29 7.67 6.72
N GLU A 10 -10.79 8.82 7.20
CA GLU A 10 -12.20 9.17 7.07
C GLU A 10 -12.60 9.41 5.61
N SER A 11 -11.68 9.94 4.81
CA SER A 11 -11.86 10.16 3.37
C SER A 11 -11.67 8.90 2.53
N CYS A 12 -11.07 7.84 3.05
CA CYS A 12 -10.77 6.62 2.27
C CYS A 12 -11.57 5.40 2.72
N LYS A 13 -12.29 5.45 3.84
CA LYS A 13 -13.06 4.32 4.38
C LYS A 13 -14.04 3.68 3.38
N PHE A 14 -14.59 4.47 2.45
CA PHE A 14 -15.56 3.98 1.46
C PHE A 14 -14.93 3.17 0.31
N LEU A 15 -13.61 3.19 0.18
CA LEU A 15 -12.90 2.39 -0.83
C LEU A 15 -13.03 0.88 -0.53
N ILE A 16 -13.15 0.52 0.75
CA ILE A 16 -13.27 -0.86 1.20
C ILE A 16 -14.76 -1.24 1.23
N LYS A 17 -15.13 -2.16 0.33
CA LYS A 17 -16.48 -2.71 0.24
C LYS A 17 -16.55 -4.09 0.90
N ASP A 18 -17.77 -4.56 1.10
CA ASP A 18 -18.00 -5.92 1.60
C ASP A 18 -17.57 -6.95 0.54
N ASP A 19 -17.08 -8.09 1.01
CA ASP A 19 -16.51 -9.20 0.22
C ASP A 19 -15.32 -8.84 -0.67
N MET A 20 -14.72 -7.67 -0.48
CA MET A 20 -13.59 -7.20 -1.28
C MET A 20 -12.30 -7.97 -0.95
N VAL A 21 -11.51 -8.26 -1.97
CA VAL A 21 -10.16 -8.81 -1.85
C VAL A 21 -9.13 -7.74 -2.18
N ILE A 22 -8.34 -7.36 -1.18
CA ILE A 22 -7.40 -6.24 -1.27
C ILE A 22 -5.96 -6.77 -1.30
N LEU A 23 -5.13 -6.20 -2.16
CA LEU A 23 -3.68 -6.37 -2.09
C LEU A 23 -3.02 -5.14 -1.48
N THR A 24 -2.08 -5.34 -0.56
CA THR A 24 -1.22 -4.28 -0.05
C THR A 24 0.24 -4.71 -0.10
N HIS A 25 1.13 -3.73 -0.22
CA HIS A 25 2.57 -3.96 -0.35
C HIS A 25 3.34 -3.27 0.77
N SER A 26 4.23 -4.02 1.42
CA SER A 26 4.98 -3.58 2.60
C SER A 26 4.06 -3.20 3.77
N ARG A 27 4.44 -2.19 4.57
CA ARG A 27 3.67 -1.70 5.71
C ARG A 27 3.37 -0.21 5.55
N SER A 28 2.09 0.14 5.55
CA SER A 28 1.62 1.53 5.55
C SER A 28 0.68 1.79 6.72
N ARG A 29 0.97 2.83 7.50
CA ARG A 29 0.14 3.24 8.65
C ARG A 29 -1.25 3.72 8.22
N ASN A 30 -1.35 4.45 7.11
CA ASN A 30 -2.63 4.95 6.61
C ASN A 30 -3.50 3.81 6.07
N VAL A 31 -2.89 2.87 5.35
CA VAL A 31 -3.60 1.69 4.83
C VAL A 31 -4.10 0.82 5.99
N LEU A 32 -3.25 0.53 6.97
CA LEU A 32 -3.63 -0.23 8.16
C LEU A 32 -4.78 0.45 8.92
N ALA A 33 -4.67 1.75 9.20
CA ALA A 33 -5.70 2.49 9.93
C ALA A 33 -7.04 2.52 9.15
N THR A 34 -6.99 2.61 7.82
CA THR A 34 -8.19 2.57 6.97
C THR A 34 -8.86 1.20 7.00
N MET A 35 -8.07 0.12 6.91
CA MET A 35 -8.59 -1.25 7.03
C MET A 35 -9.21 -1.51 8.41
N ILE A 36 -8.56 -1.06 9.49
CA ILE A 36 -9.09 -1.16 10.86
C ILE A 36 -10.42 -0.40 10.97
N LYS A 37 -10.48 0.83 10.45
CA LYS A 37 -11.71 1.64 10.48
C LYS A 37 -12.84 0.97 9.71
N ALA A 38 -12.57 0.41 8.54
CA ALA A 38 -13.55 -0.32 7.75
C ALA A 38 -14.06 -1.57 8.48
N ALA A 39 -13.17 -2.35 9.09
CA ALA A 39 -13.54 -3.52 9.89
C ALA A 39 -14.40 -3.14 11.11
N GLN A 40 -14.06 -2.05 11.81
CA GLN A 40 -14.87 -1.49 12.91
C GLN A 40 -16.26 -1.02 12.47
N GLN A 41 -16.43 -0.70 11.18
CA GLN A 41 -17.71 -0.35 10.58
C GLN A 41 -18.49 -1.58 10.07
N GLY A 42 -18.05 -2.79 10.41
CA GLY A 42 -18.71 -4.03 10.05
C GLY A 42 -18.47 -4.47 8.60
N LYS A 43 -17.43 -3.97 7.93
CA LYS A 43 -17.05 -4.47 6.59
C LYS A 43 -16.27 -5.77 6.70
N HIS A 44 -16.64 -6.75 5.88
CA HIS A 44 -15.95 -8.02 5.75
C HIS A 44 -15.12 -8.02 4.46
N PHE A 45 -13.81 -8.20 4.56
CA PHE A 45 -12.90 -8.20 3.41
C PHE A 45 -11.67 -9.08 3.71
N LYS A 46 -10.94 -9.45 2.66
CA LYS A 46 -9.71 -10.26 2.75
C LYS A 46 -8.52 -9.47 2.25
N VAL A 47 -7.37 -9.62 2.91
CA VAL A 47 -6.15 -8.87 2.57
C VAL A 47 -5.00 -9.81 2.21
N TYR A 48 -4.42 -9.63 1.02
CA TYR A 48 -3.12 -10.19 0.67
C TYR A 48 -2.02 -9.17 0.95
N VAL A 49 -0.96 -9.60 1.63
CA VAL A 49 0.18 -8.76 2.01
C VAL A 49 1.44 -9.37 1.44
N THR A 50 2.19 -8.62 0.64
CA THR A 50 3.52 -9.07 0.16
C THR A 50 4.56 -8.96 1.27
N GLU A 51 5.55 -9.86 1.34
CA GLU A 51 6.61 -9.81 2.35
C GLU A 51 7.41 -8.48 2.35
N ALA A 52 7.62 -7.88 1.18
CA ALA A 52 8.43 -6.68 0.95
C ALA A 52 9.89 -6.85 1.41
N GLN A 53 10.59 -7.75 0.72
CA GLN A 53 12.04 -7.94 0.85
C GLN A 53 12.79 -6.65 0.44
N PRO A 54 13.96 -6.35 1.04
CA PRO A 54 14.69 -7.13 2.04
C PRO A 54 14.24 -6.86 3.49
N LEU A 55 13.51 -5.77 3.75
CA LEU A 55 13.20 -5.32 5.11
C LEU A 55 12.08 -6.13 5.78
N CYS A 56 11.36 -6.97 5.02
CA CYS A 56 10.29 -7.83 5.51
C CYS A 56 9.17 -7.09 6.26
N GLU A 57 8.97 -5.81 5.97
CA GLU A 57 7.96 -4.98 6.65
C GLU A 57 6.53 -5.50 6.43
N GLY A 58 6.28 -6.24 5.35
CA GLY A 58 5.00 -6.92 5.12
C GLY A 58 4.63 -7.92 6.21
N LYS A 59 5.61 -8.58 6.84
CA LYS A 59 5.37 -9.48 7.98
C LYS A 59 4.80 -8.74 9.20
N ARG A 60 5.24 -7.49 9.39
CA ARG A 60 4.72 -6.60 10.44
C ARG A 60 3.30 -6.14 10.11
N MET A 61 3.03 -5.76 8.86
CA MET A 61 1.67 -5.43 8.39
C MET A 61 0.71 -6.60 8.59
N PHE A 62 1.12 -7.82 8.20
CA PHE A 62 0.35 -9.04 8.42
C PHE A 62 0.06 -9.29 9.90
N SER A 63 1.07 -9.15 10.76
CA SER A 63 0.90 -9.30 12.21
C SER A 63 -0.05 -8.25 12.80
N ASP A 64 0.03 -7.00 12.33
CA ASP A 64 -0.85 -5.92 12.78
C ASP A 64 -2.31 -6.19 12.35
N LEU A 65 -2.57 -6.63 11.11
CA LEU A 65 -3.92 -7.00 10.66
C LEU A 65 -4.52 -8.15 11.48
N ARG A 66 -3.73 -9.17 11.82
CA ARG A 66 -4.19 -10.30 12.65
C ARG A 66 -4.62 -9.87 14.05
N LYS A 67 -3.95 -8.88 14.65
CA LYS A 67 -4.34 -8.35 15.97
C LYS A 67 -5.75 -7.76 15.98
N TYR A 68 -6.23 -7.28 14.82
CA TYR A 68 -7.57 -6.72 14.65
C TYR A 68 -8.56 -7.73 14.04
N ASN A 69 -8.22 -9.02 14.00
CA ASN A 69 -9.06 -10.09 13.42
C ASN A 69 -9.45 -9.86 11.95
N ILE A 70 -8.63 -9.13 11.18
CA ILE A 70 -8.84 -8.93 9.76
C ILE A 70 -8.26 -10.14 9.01
N PRO A 71 -9.05 -10.86 8.19
CA PRO A 71 -8.55 -12.00 7.41
C PRO A 71 -7.44 -11.57 6.46
N CYS A 72 -6.22 -12.07 6.69
CA CYS A 72 -5.07 -11.74 5.86
C CYS A 72 -4.20 -12.94 5.51
N THR A 73 -3.52 -12.88 4.37
CA THR A 73 -2.57 -13.90 3.88
C THR A 73 -1.28 -13.22 3.48
N LEU A 74 -0.15 -13.69 4.02
CA LEU A 74 1.18 -13.26 3.61
C LEU A 74 1.59 -14.02 2.35
N ILE A 75 2.13 -13.31 1.35
CA ILE A 75 2.60 -13.88 0.09
C ILE A 75 4.00 -13.40 -0.25
N LEU A 76 4.73 -14.20 -1.03
CA LEU A 76 6.01 -13.80 -1.61
C LEU A 76 5.81 -12.64 -2.59
N ASP A 77 6.82 -11.76 -2.69
CA ASP A 77 6.80 -10.64 -3.65
C ASP A 77 6.69 -11.13 -5.10
N SER A 78 7.26 -12.29 -5.43
CA SER A 78 7.14 -12.92 -6.75
C SER A 78 5.74 -13.49 -7.05
N ALA A 79 4.92 -13.75 -6.02
CA ALA A 79 3.60 -14.36 -6.18
C ALA A 79 2.51 -13.35 -6.59
N ILE A 80 2.83 -12.05 -6.69
CA ILE A 80 1.85 -11.00 -7.03
C ILE A 80 1.12 -11.34 -8.34
N SER A 81 1.85 -11.73 -9.39
CA SER A 81 1.24 -12.05 -10.69
C SER A 81 0.32 -13.26 -10.64
N TYR A 82 0.53 -14.18 -9.70
CA TYR A 82 -0.33 -15.36 -9.53
C TYR A 82 -1.64 -15.01 -8.82
N ILE A 83 -1.60 -14.10 -7.84
CA ILE A 83 -2.78 -13.77 -7.04
C ILE A 83 -3.63 -12.64 -7.64
N ILE A 84 -3.07 -11.82 -8.54
CA ILE A 84 -3.68 -10.55 -8.95
C ILE A 84 -5.09 -10.70 -9.55
N GLU A 85 -5.38 -11.84 -10.18
CA GLU A 85 -6.70 -12.10 -10.77
C GLU A 85 -7.80 -12.13 -9.70
N LYS A 86 -7.47 -12.58 -8.49
CA LYS A 86 -8.36 -12.64 -7.32
C LYS A 86 -8.49 -11.31 -6.59
N ILE A 87 -7.67 -10.30 -6.93
CA ILE A 87 -7.65 -9.01 -6.25
C ILE A 87 -8.65 -8.06 -6.89
N ASP A 88 -9.42 -7.35 -6.08
CA ASP A 88 -10.36 -6.33 -6.54
C ASP A 88 -9.73 -4.94 -6.58
N ALA A 89 -8.87 -4.61 -5.61
CA ALA A 89 -8.06 -3.39 -5.65
C ALA A 89 -6.75 -3.53 -4.89
N VAL A 90 -5.80 -2.66 -5.25
CA VAL A 90 -4.54 -2.51 -4.53
C VAL A 90 -4.60 -1.24 -3.67
N LEU A 91 -4.27 -1.37 -2.38
CA LEU A 91 -4.11 -0.25 -1.45
C LEU A 91 -2.63 -0.10 -1.04
N LEU A 92 -2.05 1.05 -1.37
CA LEU A 92 -0.65 1.37 -1.14
C LEU A 92 -0.49 2.58 -0.21
N GLY A 93 0.66 2.67 0.44
CA GLY A 93 1.16 3.91 1.01
C GLY A 93 2.14 4.59 0.06
N ALA A 94 2.62 5.77 0.46
CA ALA A 94 3.73 6.45 -0.18
C ALA A 94 4.55 7.19 0.87
N GLU A 95 5.85 7.37 0.60
CA GLU A 95 6.75 8.24 1.36
C GLU A 95 6.88 9.62 0.73
N GLY A 96 6.64 9.74 -0.57
CA GLY A 96 6.54 11.02 -1.28
C GLY A 96 5.57 10.96 -2.45
N VAL A 97 4.94 12.09 -2.76
CA VAL A 97 4.13 12.31 -3.97
C VAL A 97 4.80 13.38 -4.81
N CYS A 98 5.19 13.01 -6.02
CA CYS A 98 5.84 13.89 -7.00
C CYS A 98 4.82 14.83 -7.67
N GLU A 99 5.30 15.92 -8.29
CA GLU A 99 4.41 16.92 -8.90
C GLU A 99 3.62 16.37 -10.10
N ASN A 100 4.13 15.32 -10.76
CA ASN A 100 3.43 14.61 -11.84
C ASN A 100 2.41 13.57 -11.34
N GLY A 101 2.15 13.49 -10.03
CA GLY A 101 1.27 12.50 -9.42
C GLY A 101 1.91 11.12 -9.20
N GLY A 102 3.16 10.94 -9.62
CA GLY A 102 3.95 9.74 -9.30
C GLY A 102 4.22 9.64 -7.80
N ILE A 103 4.53 8.43 -7.33
CA ILE A 103 4.81 8.19 -5.90
C ILE A 103 6.19 7.58 -5.69
N ILE A 104 6.79 7.92 -4.56
CA ILE A 104 7.98 7.27 -4.03
C ILE A 104 7.54 6.39 -2.86
N ASN A 105 7.84 5.10 -2.94
CA ASN A 105 7.51 4.13 -1.89
C ASN A 105 8.55 2.99 -1.86
N ARG A 106 8.36 2.02 -0.97
CA ARG A 106 9.23 0.85 -0.83
C ARG A 106 9.44 0.08 -2.14
N ILE A 107 10.62 -0.52 -2.25
CA ILE A 107 11.00 -1.38 -3.38
C ILE A 107 9.94 -2.45 -3.64
N GLY A 108 9.57 -2.66 -4.91
CA GLY A 108 8.50 -3.56 -5.31
C GLY A 108 7.17 -2.87 -5.61
N THR A 109 6.96 -1.64 -5.13
CA THR A 109 5.71 -0.88 -5.39
C THR A 109 5.44 -0.69 -6.89
N CYS A 110 6.47 -0.36 -7.68
CA CYS A 110 6.35 -0.21 -9.12
C CYS A 110 5.89 -1.51 -9.81
N ASN A 111 6.40 -2.67 -9.35
CA ASN A 111 6.00 -3.98 -9.88
C ASN A 111 4.53 -4.28 -9.56
N VAL A 112 4.10 -4.04 -8.32
CA VAL A 112 2.71 -4.20 -7.89
C VAL A 112 1.78 -3.35 -8.75
N ALA A 113 2.09 -2.06 -8.91
CA ALA A 113 1.28 -1.12 -9.68
C ALA A 113 1.23 -1.49 -11.17
N THR A 114 2.35 -1.92 -11.75
CA THR A 114 2.43 -2.33 -13.16
C THR A 114 1.57 -3.57 -13.41
N ILE A 115 1.70 -4.60 -12.56
CA ILE A 115 0.92 -5.84 -12.69
C ILE A 115 -0.58 -5.57 -12.50
N ALA A 116 -0.93 -4.73 -11.53
CA ALA A 116 -2.31 -4.31 -11.32
C ALA A 116 -2.89 -3.58 -12.54
N ASN A 117 -2.14 -2.63 -13.10
CA ASN A 117 -2.54 -1.89 -14.29
C ASN A 117 -2.73 -2.80 -15.51
N LEU A 118 -1.80 -3.73 -15.75
CA LEU A 118 -1.90 -4.73 -16.83
C LEU A 118 -3.16 -5.61 -16.72
N LYS A 119 -3.67 -5.83 -15.50
CA LYS A 119 -4.86 -6.62 -15.21
C LYS A 119 -6.10 -5.77 -14.92
N ASN A 120 -6.05 -4.47 -15.25
CA ASN A 120 -7.13 -3.50 -15.03
C ASN A 120 -7.65 -3.46 -13.59
N LYS A 121 -6.76 -3.68 -12.61
CA LYS A 121 -7.08 -3.60 -11.19
C LYS A 121 -6.80 -2.17 -10.70
N PRO A 122 -7.77 -1.50 -10.06
CA PRO A 122 -7.58 -0.16 -9.53
C PRO A 122 -6.51 -0.13 -8.44
N VAL A 123 -5.67 0.89 -8.47
CA VAL A 123 -4.60 1.12 -7.49
C VAL A 123 -4.88 2.45 -6.78
N TYR A 124 -5.03 2.38 -5.46
CA TYR A 124 -5.22 3.55 -4.61
C TYR A 124 -4.01 3.76 -3.69
N VAL A 125 -3.59 5.01 -3.56
CA VAL A 125 -2.49 5.40 -2.69
C VAL A 125 -3.02 6.29 -1.58
N LEU A 126 -2.81 5.88 -0.33
CA LEU A 126 -3.28 6.59 0.86
C LEU A 126 -2.10 7.29 1.53
N VAL A 127 -2.08 8.62 1.42
CA VAL A 127 -0.93 9.45 1.81
C VAL A 127 -1.38 10.80 2.38
N GLU A 128 -0.66 11.30 3.37
CA GLU A 128 -0.91 12.63 3.94
C GLU A 128 -0.36 13.76 3.04
N SER A 129 -0.99 14.94 3.08
CA SER A 129 -0.65 16.09 2.22
C SER A 129 0.77 16.64 2.42
N PHE A 130 1.39 16.45 3.59
CA PHE A 130 2.75 16.92 3.85
C PHE A 130 3.83 16.11 3.13
N LYS A 131 3.47 14.99 2.48
CA LYS A 131 4.40 14.16 1.69
C LYS A 131 4.47 14.59 0.22
N PHE A 132 3.82 15.69 -0.16
CA PHE A 132 3.94 16.26 -1.50
C PHE A 132 5.31 16.94 -1.62
N ILE A 133 6.10 16.49 -2.59
CA ILE A 133 7.47 16.95 -2.81
C ILE A 133 7.58 17.65 -4.17
N ARG A 134 8.44 18.67 -4.23
CA ARG A 134 8.73 19.43 -5.46
C ARG A 134 9.79 18.70 -6.29
N LEU A 135 9.39 17.55 -6.83
CA LEU A 135 10.23 16.68 -7.65
C LEU A 135 9.40 16.14 -8.83
N ILE A 136 10.00 16.17 -10.03
CA ILE A 136 9.44 15.56 -11.24
C ILE A 136 10.45 14.52 -11.76
N PRO A 137 10.40 13.27 -11.28
CA PRO A 137 11.23 12.22 -11.85
C PRO A 137 10.65 11.76 -13.19
N LEU A 138 11.48 11.66 -14.22
CA LEU A 138 11.07 11.18 -15.54
C LEU A 138 11.08 9.64 -15.62
N ASN A 139 11.93 9.00 -14.83
CA ASN A 139 12.05 7.55 -14.73
C ASN A 139 12.55 7.16 -13.33
N ASN A 140 12.56 5.86 -13.01
CA ASN A 140 13.01 5.36 -11.71
C ASN A 140 14.48 5.70 -11.40
N SER A 141 15.32 5.90 -12.40
CA SER A 141 16.73 6.27 -12.23
C SER A 141 16.94 7.77 -11.96
N SER A 142 15.93 8.59 -12.22
CA SER A 142 15.96 10.05 -12.02
C SER A 142 15.62 10.45 -10.58
N ILE A 143 15.30 9.48 -9.72
CA ILE A 143 15.01 9.72 -8.30
C ILE A 143 16.33 10.08 -7.59
N PRO A 144 16.42 11.24 -6.89
CA PRO A 144 17.63 11.63 -6.18
C PRO A 144 17.99 10.61 -5.09
N LYS A 145 19.28 10.37 -4.90
CA LYS A 145 19.79 9.34 -3.98
C LYS A 145 19.35 9.55 -2.52
N GLU A 146 19.07 10.78 -2.11
CA GLU A 146 18.55 11.10 -0.77
C GLU A 146 17.18 10.46 -0.46
N TYR A 147 16.38 10.14 -1.49
CA TYR A 147 15.10 9.45 -1.33
C TYR A 147 15.22 7.93 -1.39
N LEU A 148 16.41 7.42 -1.77
CA LEU A 148 16.65 5.99 -1.84
C LEU A 148 17.07 5.49 -0.46
N VAL A 149 16.29 4.54 0.09
CA VAL A 149 16.69 3.86 1.31
C VAL A 149 17.87 2.96 0.99
N SER A 150 19.03 3.25 1.58
CA SER A 150 20.17 2.34 1.57
C SER A 150 19.80 1.09 2.37
N ALA A 151 19.50 -0.01 1.69
CA ALA A 151 19.61 -1.32 2.30
C ALA A 151 21.10 -1.58 2.49
N ASN A 152 21.58 -1.51 3.74
CA ASN A 152 22.90 -2.00 4.08
C ASN A 152 22.84 -3.54 3.93
N PHE A 153 23.38 -4.04 2.83
CA PHE A 153 23.59 -5.46 2.60
C PHE A 153 24.94 -5.88 3.17
#